data_AF-A0A521GQD7-F1
#
_entry.id   AF-A0A521GQD7-F1
#
_cell.length_a   1.000
_cell.length_b   1.000
_cell.length_c   1.000
_cell.angle_alpha   90.00
_cell.angle_beta   90.00
_cell.angle_gamma   90.00
#
_symmetry.space_group_name_H-M   'P 1'
#
loop_
_entity.id
_entity.type
_entity.pdbx_description
1 polymer ?
#
loop_
_entity_poly.entity_id
_entity_poly.type
_entity_poly.pdbx_seq_one_letter_code
_entity_poly.pdbx_strand_id
1 'polypeptide(L)'
;MKTVRKRIQTKRSHPFHLVRSWWLGVVALLLLAVGIAIHQREPGPAWPVQGARSGEAATKPVSFGVALGDQLYMSDTAKRTTVLKQIKQAGFTEVRLGLAWHTTEKIEGKYDWSHLDNLMRVVKKTGLQTVFLANTTPTWARLDACKASSACPPKDPSDYANFMAAAADRYKDYDIAAWEVWNEQNGNNFWKPQPNVTQYADLLKATYPAIKQVDPEATVLVGGLSGDSVDLIGPNLIDPRTYLKKLYALGAGDYFDGVAYHPYIADYGLPDKRGEYNGWAKMADRGESMRSIMVANGDANKDIWITEFGVPTGGSGPVVTDLSNPPAKADHVTLEVQAKIVQAAVDDLSQMPWVRNFLWHTYKDDTTFTTYWGASFGIWQLDGKPKPMLEVLQEAMRKQVTETAGS
;
A
#
# COMPACT_ATOMS: atom_id res chain seq x y z
N MET A 1 61.47 22.57 39.07
CA MET A 1 60.23 23.30 39.36
C MET A 1 59.76 24.04 38.11
N LYS A 2 58.52 23.78 37.69
CA LYS A 2 57.66 24.52 36.73
C LYS A 2 58.18 24.77 35.30
N THR A 3 57.70 23.92 34.40
CA THR A 3 57.61 24.07 32.94
C THR A 3 56.61 25.16 32.56
N VAL A 4 56.97 26.04 31.62
CA VAL A 4 56.04 27.02 30.99
C VAL A 4 55.96 26.73 29.50
N ARG A 5 54.80 26.25 29.03
CA ARG A 5 54.37 26.29 27.63
C ARG A 5 53.31 27.39 27.51
N LYS A 6 53.48 28.32 26.57
CA LYS A 6 52.50 29.36 26.22
C LYS A 6 52.02 29.16 24.77
N ARG A 7 50.73 29.45 24.59
CA ARG A 7 49.84 29.24 23.46
C ARG A 7 50.35 29.73 22.10
N ILE A 8 49.94 29.01 21.05
CA ILE A 8 49.76 29.55 19.70
C ILE A 8 48.27 29.41 19.35
N GLN A 9 47.63 30.56 19.15
CA GLN A 9 46.35 30.72 18.47
C GLN A 9 46.65 30.99 16.99
N THR A 10 46.01 30.28 16.08
CA THR A 10 45.91 30.70 14.67
C THR A 10 44.49 30.49 14.16
N LYS A 11 43.85 31.62 13.81
CA LYS A 11 42.70 31.74 12.94
C LYS A 11 42.98 31.03 11.61
N ARG A 12 41.96 30.39 11.00
CA ARG A 12 41.87 30.29 9.54
C ARG A 12 40.40 30.36 9.09
N SER A 13 40.25 31.15 8.04
CA SER A 13 39.07 31.62 7.32
C SER A 13 38.57 30.62 6.27
N HIS A 14 37.31 30.81 5.84
CA HIS A 14 36.71 30.25 4.63
C HIS A 14 37.54 30.48 3.35
N PRO A 15 37.26 29.69 2.29
CA PRO A 15 36.66 30.33 1.11
C PRO A 15 35.53 29.53 0.44
N PHE A 16 34.68 30.30 -0.27
CA PHE A 16 33.66 29.94 -1.26
C PHE A 16 34.22 29.15 -2.46
N HIS A 17 33.36 28.45 -3.21
CA HIS A 17 33.26 28.60 -4.68
C HIS A 17 31.90 28.16 -5.25
N LEU A 18 31.22 29.13 -5.88
CA LEU A 18 30.20 28.99 -6.92
C LEU A 18 30.89 28.61 -8.25
N VAL A 19 30.25 27.77 -9.08
CA VAL A 19 30.49 27.75 -10.53
C VAL A 19 29.16 27.65 -11.28
N ARG A 20 28.86 28.72 -12.04
CA ARG A 20 27.92 28.78 -13.17
C ARG A 20 28.78 29.03 -14.43
N SER A 21 28.48 28.37 -15.54
CA SER A 21 28.87 28.74 -16.93
C SER A 21 27.98 27.91 -17.87
N TRP A 22 26.96 28.46 -18.54
CA TRP A 22 26.96 29.15 -19.84
C TRP A 22 27.62 28.38 -20.98
N TRP A 23 26.80 27.88 -21.92
CA TRP A 23 27.11 27.76 -23.36
C TRP A 23 25.83 27.91 -24.19
N LEU A 24 25.86 28.84 -25.15
CA LEU A 24 24.89 29.02 -26.25
C LEU A 24 25.70 29.08 -27.55
N GLY A 25 25.22 28.41 -28.60
CA GLY A 25 25.76 28.46 -29.95
C GLY A 25 24.94 27.61 -30.94
N VAL A 26 24.12 28.29 -31.74
CA VAL A 26 23.23 27.85 -32.84
C VAL A 26 24.09 27.46 -34.08
N VAL A 27 23.78 26.57 -35.04
CA VAL A 27 22.80 26.52 -36.19
C VAL A 27 23.16 25.21 -36.97
N ALA A 28 22.27 24.34 -37.49
CA ALA A 28 21.59 24.47 -38.79
C ALA A 28 20.69 23.26 -39.12
N LEU A 29 19.63 23.55 -39.90
CA LEU A 29 18.63 22.65 -40.49
C LEU A 29 19.17 21.58 -41.44
N LEU A 30 18.49 20.42 -41.50
CA LEU A 30 18.17 19.71 -42.74
C LEU A 30 16.83 18.96 -42.60
N LEU A 31 15.87 19.36 -43.42
CA LEU A 31 14.57 18.70 -43.65
C LEU A 31 14.78 17.49 -44.59
N LEU A 32 14.17 16.35 -44.27
CA LEU A 32 13.75 15.36 -45.26
C LEU A 32 12.52 14.61 -44.75
N ALA A 33 11.43 14.77 -45.49
CA ALA A 33 10.13 14.17 -45.26
C ALA A 33 10.13 12.68 -45.61
N VAL A 34 9.52 11.84 -44.77
CA VAL A 34 8.96 10.54 -45.14
C VAL A 34 7.62 10.39 -44.41
N GLY A 35 6.58 10.03 -45.17
CA GLY A 35 5.18 10.16 -44.80
C GLY A 35 4.72 9.38 -43.57
N ILE A 36 3.85 10.02 -42.80
CA ILE A 36 3.08 9.40 -41.73
C ILE A 36 1.99 8.55 -42.39
N ALA A 37 2.17 7.24 -42.40
CA ALA A 37 1.06 6.31 -42.57
C ALA A 37 0.27 6.32 -41.26
N ILE A 38 -0.89 6.98 -41.26
CA ILE A 38 -1.87 6.89 -40.18
C ILE A 38 -2.45 5.48 -40.24
N HIS A 39 -1.90 4.55 -39.44
CA HIS A 39 -2.60 3.33 -39.12
C HIS A 39 -3.73 3.69 -38.14
N GLN A 40 -4.96 3.74 -38.66
CA GLN A 40 -6.15 3.67 -37.83
C GLN A 40 -6.11 2.33 -37.10
N ARG A 41 -5.82 2.35 -35.79
CA ARG A 41 -6.03 1.17 -34.94
C ARG A 41 -7.52 0.97 -34.81
N GLU A 42 -8.01 -0.18 -35.28
CA GLU A 42 -9.34 -0.63 -34.89
C GLU A 42 -9.39 -0.81 -33.36
N PRO A 43 -10.44 -0.34 -32.68
CA PRO A 43 -10.62 -0.59 -31.27
C PRO A 43 -10.79 -2.10 -31.03
N GLY A 44 -10.01 -2.64 -30.09
CA GLY A 44 -10.22 -4.00 -29.59
C GLY A 44 -11.63 -4.17 -29.01
N PRO A 45 -12.11 -5.42 -28.83
CA PRO A 45 -13.47 -5.69 -28.41
C PRO A 45 -13.76 -4.98 -27.07
N ALA A 46 -14.64 -3.98 -27.12
CA ALA A 46 -15.14 -3.28 -25.95
C ALA A 46 -15.94 -4.27 -25.10
N TRP A 47 -15.46 -4.55 -23.90
CA TRP A 47 -16.24 -5.27 -22.90
C TRP A 47 -17.41 -4.37 -22.49
N PRO A 48 -18.64 -4.90 -22.35
CA PRO A 48 -19.80 -4.09 -22.01
C PRO A 48 -19.60 -3.48 -20.62
N VAL A 49 -19.23 -2.20 -20.58
CA VAL A 49 -19.28 -1.37 -19.37
C VAL A 49 -20.76 -1.21 -19.04
N GLN A 50 -21.23 -1.96 -18.03
CA GLN A 50 -22.58 -1.75 -17.51
C GLN A 50 -22.69 -0.31 -17.01
N GLY A 51 -23.77 0.34 -17.43
CA GLY A 51 -23.97 1.79 -17.35
C GLY A 51 -23.79 2.37 -15.95
N ALA A 52 -23.17 3.54 -15.92
CA ALA A 52 -23.11 4.41 -14.75
C ALA A 52 -24.52 4.58 -14.17
N ARG A 53 -24.75 4.05 -12.97
CA ARG A 53 -25.94 4.36 -12.19
C ARG A 53 -25.86 5.83 -11.79
N SER A 54 -26.63 6.68 -12.45
CA SER A 54 -26.98 8.01 -11.96
C SER A 54 -27.95 7.85 -10.80
N GLY A 55 -27.41 7.56 -9.61
CA GLY A 55 -28.09 7.68 -8.34
C GLY A 55 -27.12 8.38 -7.40
N GLU A 56 -27.63 9.32 -6.60
CA GLU A 56 -26.91 9.91 -5.49
C GLU A 56 -26.36 8.76 -4.64
N ALA A 57 -25.05 8.51 -4.72
CA ALA A 57 -24.45 7.32 -4.14
C ALA A 57 -24.59 7.44 -2.62
N ALA A 58 -25.43 6.60 -2.02
CA ALA A 58 -25.41 6.38 -0.58
C ALA A 58 -23.95 6.14 -0.18
N THR A 59 -23.42 7.00 0.69
CA THR A 59 -22.05 6.90 1.17
C THR A 59 -21.91 5.54 1.85
N LYS A 60 -21.18 4.62 1.22
CA LYS A 60 -20.96 3.31 1.81
C LYS A 60 -20.03 3.49 3.03
N PRO A 61 -20.34 2.90 4.19
CA PRO A 61 -19.50 3.04 5.37
C PRO A 61 -18.11 2.44 5.11
N VAL A 62 -17.09 3.04 5.73
CA VAL A 62 -15.69 2.56 5.66
C VAL A 62 -15.57 1.26 6.45
N SER A 63 -15.19 0.16 5.81
CA SER A 63 -14.90 -1.08 6.53
C SER A 63 -13.61 -0.96 7.35
N PHE A 64 -13.59 -1.54 8.56
CA PHE A 64 -12.39 -1.61 9.39
C PHE A 64 -11.84 -3.03 9.43
N GLY A 65 -10.52 -3.17 9.28
CA GLY A 65 -9.86 -4.47 9.32
C GLY A 65 -8.41 -4.44 9.78
N VAL A 66 -7.75 -5.60 9.64
CA VAL A 66 -6.36 -5.80 10.10
C VAL A 66 -5.48 -6.32 8.97
N ALA A 67 -4.36 -5.65 8.74
CA ALA A 67 -3.34 -6.07 7.79
C ALA A 67 -2.38 -7.06 8.43
N LEU A 68 -2.52 -8.35 8.09
CA LEU A 68 -1.75 -9.45 8.64
C LEU A 68 -0.58 -9.88 7.73
N GLY A 69 -0.69 -9.63 6.43
CA GLY A 69 0.25 -10.14 5.44
C GLY A 69 0.41 -11.65 5.58
N ASP A 70 1.64 -12.13 5.76
CA ASP A 70 1.96 -13.56 5.87
C ASP A 70 1.99 -14.10 7.31
N GLN A 71 1.66 -13.29 8.33
CA GLN A 71 1.80 -13.66 9.76
C GLN A 71 1.11 -14.98 10.14
N LEU A 72 0.00 -15.31 9.46
CA LEU A 72 -0.78 -16.52 9.71
C LEU A 72 -0.51 -17.66 8.70
N TYR A 73 0.29 -17.41 7.65
CA TYR A 73 0.46 -18.35 6.54
C TYR A 73 1.06 -19.68 6.99
N MET A 74 2.11 -19.66 7.81
CA MET A 74 2.78 -20.85 8.34
C MET A 74 2.30 -21.26 9.75
N SER A 75 1.29 -20.57 10.30
CA SER A 75 0.76 -20.82 11.64
C SER A 75 -0.10 -22.09 11.69
N ASP A 76 -0.18 -22.75 12.84
CA ASP A 76 -1.15 -23.85 13.06
C ASP A 76 -2.61 -23.34 13.12
N THR A 77 -3.56 -24.27 12.99
CA THR A 77 -5.00 -23.97 13.00
C THR A 77 -5.48 -23.34 14.31
N ALA A 78 -4.88 -23.69 15.45
CA ALA A 78 -5.28 -23.16 16.75
C ALA A 78 -4.91 -21.67 16.85
N LYS A 79 -3.68 -21.31 16.50
CA LYS A 79 -3.22 -19.92 16.42
C LYS A 79 -4.06 -19.12 15.44
N ARG A 80 -4.29 -19.63 14.22
CA ARG A 80 -5.16 -18.96 13.23
C ARG A 80 -6.57 -18.69 13.78
N THR A 81 -7.15 -19.68 14.45
CA THR A 81 -8.50 -19.57 15.03
C THR A 81 -8.54 -18.54 16.15
N THR A 82 -7.56 -18.54 17.06
CA THR A 82 -7.48 -17.58 18.16
C THR A 82 -7.35 -16.16 17.62
N VAL A 83 -6.41 -15.93 16.70
CA VAL A 83 -6.15 -14.59 16.12
C VAL A 83 -7.39 -14.06 15.39
N LEU A 84 -7.95 -14.84 14.45
CA LEU A 84 -9.08 -14.39 13.65
C LEU A 84 -10.36 -14.19 14.48
N LYS A 85 -10.59 -15.03 15.51
CA LYS A 85 -11.70 -14.80 16.44
C LYS A 85 -11.51 -13.53 17.26
N GLN A 86 -10.30 -13.27 17.75
CA GLN A 86 -10.01 -12.07 18.52
C GLN A 86 -10.20 -10.80 17.67
N ILE A 87 -9.75 -10.83 16.41
CA ILE A 87 -9.99 -9.75 15.44
C ILE A 87 -11.49 -9.51 15.25
N LYS A 88 -12.27 -10.58 14.99
CA LYS A 88 -13.73 -10.45 14.82
C LYS A 88 -14.43 -9.94 16.08
N GLN A 89 -14.05 -10.45 17.26
CA GLN A 89 -14.61 -10.03 18.55
C GLN A 89 -14.27 -8.58 18.89
N ALA A 90 -13.14 -8.07 18.39
CA ALA A 90 -12.76 -6.68 18.53
C ALA A 90 -13.59 -5.74 17.63
N GLY A 91 -14.44 -6.26 16.73
CA GLY A 91 -15.34 -5.49 15.88
C GLY A 91 -14.91 -5.40 14.41
N PHE A 92 -13.67 -5.79 14.09
CA PHE A 92 -13.16 -5.75 12.72
C PHE A 92 -13.93 -6.71 11.80
N THR A 93 -14.04 -6.33 10.54
CA THR A 93 -14.82 -7.06 9.52
C THR A 93 -13.95 -7.60 8.40
N GLU A 94 -12.75 -7.04 8.20
CA GLU A 94 -11.82 -7.44 7.14
C GLU A 94 -10.47 -7.89 7.70
N VAL A 95 -9.80 -8.78 6.95
CA VAL A 95 -8.39 -9.10 7.11
C VAL A 95 -7.68 -9.05 5.77
N ARG A 96 -6.46 -8.50 5.75
CA ARG A 96 -5.58 -8.57 4.58
C ARG A 96 -4.53 -9.65 4.76
N LEU A 97 -4.55 -10.62 3.85
CA LEU A 97 -3.77 -11.85 3.91
C LEU A 97 -2.88 -12.00 2.68
N GLY A 98 -1.65 -12.46 2.89
CA GLY A 98 -0.72 -12.72 1.80
C GLY A 98 -1.07 -13.96 0.98
N LEU A 99 -0.92 -13.81 -0.33
CA LEU A 99 -0.98 -14.83 -1.37
C LEU A 99 0.35 -14.76 -2.15
N ALA A 100 1.36 -15.43 -1.61
CA ALA A 100 2.70 -15.40 -2.15
C ALA A 100 2.86 -16.40 -3.32
N TRP A 101 2.83 -15.91 -4.56
CA TRP A 101 2.93 -16.76 -5.76
C TRP A 101 4.18 -17.66 -5.74
N HIS A 102 5.32 -17.13 -5.27
CA HIS A 102 6.57 -17.89 -5.28
C HIS A 102 6.57 -19.15 -4.39
N THR A 103 5.73 -19.19 -3.34
CA THR A 103 5.60 -20.37 -2.49
C THR A 103 4.43 -21.24 -2.90
N THR A 104 3.37 -20.65 -3.45
CA THR A 104 2.19 -21.38 -3.93
C THR A 104 2.47 -22.14 -5.23
N GLU A 105 3.25 -21.58 -6.16
CA GLU A 105 3.56 -22.21 -7.46
C GLU A 105 5.07 -22.35 -7.66
N LYS A 106 5.72 -23.15 -6.81
CA LYS A 106 7.17 -23.38 -6.88
C LYS A 106 7.60 -24.02 -8.22
N ILE A 107 6.71 -24.78 -8.83
CA ILE A 107 6.89 -25.43 -10.12
C ILE A 107 5.73 -24.98 -11.00
N GLU A 108 6.02 -24.49 -12.21
CA GLU A 108 5.02 -24.05 -13.19
C GLU A 108 3.90 -25.08 -13.37
N GLY A 109 2.66 -24.60 -13.28
CA GLY A 109 1.43 -25.37 -13.36
C GLY A 109 1.11 -26.24 -12.13
N LYS A 110 1.94 -26.24 -11.08
CA LYS A 110 1.76 -27.07 -9.88
C LYS A 110 1.60 -26.21 -8.63
N TYR A 111 0.34 -26.00 -8.28
CA TYR A 111 -0.04 -25.22 -7.10
C TYR A 111 -0.10 -26.05 -5.82
N ASP A 112 0.49 -25.52 -4.75
CA ASP A 112 0.29 -25.97 -3.37
C ASP A 112 -0.55 -24.95 -2.60
N TRP A 113 -1.86 -25.19 -2.59
CA TRP A 113 -2.84 -24.36 -1.87
C TRP A 113 -3.00 -24.75 -0.40
N SER A 114 -2.30 -25.79 0.08
CA SER A 114 -2.64 -26.45 1.35
C SER A 114 -2.63 -25.50 2.55
N HIS A 115 -1.62 -24.63 2.66
CA HIS A 115 -1.52 -23.64 3.73
C HIS A 115 -2.63 -22.61 3.66
N LEU A 116 -2.92 -22.09 2.47
CA LEU A 116 -3.91 -21.06 2.26
C LEU A 116 -5.34 -21.59 2.42
N ASP A 117 -5.64 -22.78 1.92
CA ASP A 117 -6.94 -23.45 2.11
C ASP A 117 -7.25 -23.64 3.59
N ASN A 118 -6.26 -24.07 4.37
CA ASN A 118 -6.42 -24.23 5.81
C ASN A 118 -6.72 -22.89 6.49
N LEU A 119 -6.04 -21.82 6.08
CA LEU A 119 -6.27 -20.47 6.60
C LEU A 119 -7.66 -19.95 6.21
N MET A 120 -8.03 -20.03 4.93
CA MET A 120 -9.31 -19.54 4.41
C MET A 120 -10.50 -20.29 5.00
N ARG A 121 -10.38 -21.59 5.30
CA ARG A 121 -11.41 -22.32 6.07
C ARG A 121 -11.66 -21.73 7.46
N VAL A 122 -10.64 -21.19 8.12
CA VAL A 122 -10.81 -20.52 9.42
C VAL A 122 -11.43 -19.14 9.22
N VAL A 123 -10.98 -18.37 8.23
CA VAL A 123 -11.55 -17.06 7.88
C VAL A 123 -13.05 -17.16 7.61
N LYS A 124 -13.47 -18.13 6.77
CA LYS A 124 -14.88 -18.39 6.45
C LYS A 124 -15.72 -18.67 7.70
N LYS A 125 -15.18 -19.39 8.68
CA LYS A 125 -15.88 -19.68 9.95
C LYS A 125 -16.00 -18.46 10.87
N THR A 126 -15.14 -17.46 10.71
CA THR A 126 -15.21 -16.22 11.50
C THR A 126 -16.10 -15.15 10.87
N GLY A 127 -16.51 -15.30 9.60
CA GLY A 127 -17.29 -14.28 8.89
C GLY A 127 -16.52 -12.97 8.72
N LEU A 128 -15.22 -13.08 8.47
CA LEU A 128 -14.36 -11.96 8.05
C LEU A 128 -14.25 -12.00 6.53
N GLN A 129 -14.22 -10.82 5.90
CA GLN A 129 -13.89 -10.70 4.49
C GLN A 129 -12.38 -10.66 4.29
N THR A 130 -11.90 -11.13 3.15
CA THR A 130 -10.47 -11.14 2.82
C THR A 130 -10.11 -10.13 1.75
N VAL A 131 -9.12 -9.28 2.03
CA VAL A 131 -8.33 -8.61 0.99
C VAL A 131 -7.10 -9.47 0.72
N PHE A 132 -6.98 -10.03 -0.47
CA PHE A 132 -5.81 -10.82 -0.86
C PHE A 132 -4.69 -9.91 -1.34
N LEU A 133 -3.55 -9.92 -0.64
CA LEU A 133 -2.31 -9.36 -1.17
C LEU A 133 -1.62 -10.44 -2.01
N ALA A 134 -1.76 -10.36 -3.34
CA ALA A 134 -1.07 -11.28 -4.23
C ALA A 134 0.24 -10.68 -4.71
N ASN A 135 1.38 -11.29 -4.37
CA ASN A 135 2.68 -10.74 -4.73
C ASN A 135 3.72 -11.84 -4.92
N THR A 136 4.97 -11.40 -5.12
CA THR A 136 6.16 -12.19 -5.40
C THR A 136 6.11 -12.99 -6.69
N THR A 137 7.27 -13.45 -7.16
CA THR A 137 7.39 -14.23 -8.39
C THR A 137 8.17 -15.52 -8.11
N PRO A 138 7.72 -16.72 -8.54
CA PRO A 138 8.48 -17.95 -8.43
C PRO A 138 9.72 -17.92 -9.31
N THR A 139 10.77 -18.65 -8.93
CA THR A 139 12.08 -18.59 -9.60
C THR A 139 12.02 -18.87 -11.11
N TRP A 140 11.08 -19.71 -11.57
CA TRP A 140 10.92 -20.06 -12.99
C TRP A 140 10.33 -18.92 -13.84
N ALA A 141 9.61 -17.98 -13.23
CA ALA A 141 8.94 -16.86 -13.90
C ALA A 141 9.70 -15.53 -13.78
N ARG A 142 10.78 -15.44 -12.99
CA ARG A 142 11.52 -14.18 -12.78
C ARG A 142 12.33 -13.75 -14.00
N LEU A 143 12.50 -12.43 -14.16
CA LEU A 143 13.53 -11.86 -15.03
C LEU A 143 14.93 -12.29 -14.57
N ASP A 144 15.83 -12.57 -15.51
CA ASP A 144 17.21 -12.94 -15.18
C ASP A 144 17.97 -11.82 -14.43
N ALA A 145 17.67 -10.55 -14.74
CA ALA A 145 18.30 -9.38 -14.13
C ALA A 145 18.06 -9.25 -12.61
N CYS A 146 17.05 -9.92 -12.06
CA CYS A 146 16.73 -9.89 -10.62
C CYS A 146 16.36 -11.26 -10.04
N LYS A 147 16.81 -12.35 -10.69
CA LYS A 147 16.41 -13.74 -10.40
C LYS A 147 16.52 -14.18 -8.93
N ALA A 148 17.46 -13.60 -8.19
CA ALA A 148 17.69 -13.91 -6.77
C ALA A 148 16.59 -13.41 -5.83
N SER A 149 15.76 -12.45 -6.25
CA SER A 149 14.73 -11.84 -5.40
C SER A 149 13.33 -12.26 -5.81
N SER A 150 12.50 -12.61 -4.83
CA SER A 150 11.06 -12.83 -5.05
C SER A 150 10.30 -11.55 -5.42
N ALA A 151 10.86 -10.37 -5.14
CA ALA A 151 10.35 -9.06 -5.56
C ALA A 151 10.70 -8.69 -7.02
N CYS A 152 11.37 -9.60 -7.74
CA CYS A 152 11.55 -9.48 -9.18
C CYS A 152 10.20 -9.69 -9.87
N PRO A 153 9.75 -8.81 -10.78
CA PRO A 153 8.50 -9.01 -11.50
C PRO A 153 8.57 -10.24 -12.41
N PRO A 154 7.42 -10.80 -12.82
CA PRO A 154 7.40 -11.84 -13.84
C PRO A 154 8.00 -11.35 -15.15
N LYS A 155 8.71 -12.24 -15.84
CA LYS A 155 9.22 -12.03 -17.19
C LYS A 155 8.09 -11.96 -18.23
N ASP A 156 7.01 -12.72 -17.98
CA ASP A 156 5.80 -12.74 -18.77
C ASP A 156 4.61 -12.43 -17.84
N PRO A 157 3.93 -11.28 -18.01
CA PRO A 157 2.73 -10.93 -17.26
C PRO A 157 1.62 -11.99 -17.28
N SER A 158 1.54 -12.81 -18.34
CA SER A 158 0.52 -13.85 -18.45
C SER A 158 0.69 -14.98 -17.45
N ASP A 159 1.92 -15.28 -17.03
CA ASP A 159 2.19 -16.28 -15.98
C ASP A 159 1.54 -15.86 -14.65
N TYR A 160 1.69 -14.60 -14.27
CA TYR A 160 1.05 -14.05 -13.07
C TYR A 160 -0.46 -13.97 -13.22
N ALA A 161 -0.96 -13.58 -14.40
CA ALA A 161 -2.39 -13.55 -14.68
C ALA A 161 -3.05 -14.93 -14.54
N ASN A 162 -2.38 -16.00 -15.02
CA ASN A 162 -2.84 -17.38 -14.87
C ASN A 162 -2.92 -17.80 -13.40
N PHE A 163 -1.91 -17.45 -12.60
CA PHE A 163 -1.92 -17.69 -11.17
C PHE A 163 -3.08 -16.95 -10.47
N MET A 164 -3.30 -15.69 -10.81
CA MET A 164 -4.38 -14.89 -10.23
C MET A 164 -5.76 -15.42 -10.62
N ALA A 165 -5.96 -15.84 -11.87
CA ALA A 165 -7.21 -16.49 -12.29
C ALA A 165 -7.42 -17.83 -11.54
N ALA A 166 -6.37 -18.63 -11.35
CA ALA A 166 -6.46 -19.87 -10.58
C ALA A 166 -6.82 -19.63 -9.10
N ALA A 167 -6.25 -18.58 -8.48
CA ALA A 167 -6.59 -18.18 -7.12
C ALA A 167 -8.04 -17.66 -7.04
N ALA A 168 -8.46 -16.81 -7.97
CA ALA A 168 -9.81 -16.26 -8.03
C ALA A 168 -10.86 -17.36 -8.20
N ASP A 169 -10.68 -18.26 -9.15
CA ASP A 169 -11.58 -19.39 -9.36
C ASP A 169 -11.66 -20.31 -8.13
N ARG A 170 -10.54 -20.51 -7.45
CA ARG A 170 -10.47 -21.35 -6.24
C ARG A 170 -11.22 -20.74 -5.05
N TYR A 171 -11.17 -19.43 -4.88
CA TYR A 171 -11.68 -18.75 -3.70
C TYR A 171 -12.97 -17.94 -3.94
N LYS A 172 -13.60 -18.01 -5.11
CA LYS A 172 -14.85 -17.31 -5.45
C LYS A 172 -16.05 -17.60 -4.52
N ASP A 173 -16.07 -18.77 -3.85
CA ASP A 173 -17.11 -19.13 -2.87
C ASP A 173 -16.78 -18.68 -1.42
N TYR A 174 -15.75 -17.84 -1.27
CA TYR A 174 -15.38 -17.16 -0.04
C TYR A 174 -15.75 -15.69 -0.12
N ASP A 175 -15.84 -15.04 1.04
CA ASP A 175 -16.11 -13.61 1.13
C ASP A 175 -14.81 -12.83 0.86
N ILE A 176 -14.55 -12.57 -0.41
CA ILE A 176 -13.36 -11.84 -0.87
C ILE A 176 -13.75 -10.39 -1.11
N ALA A 177 -13.20 -9.48 -0.30
CA ALA A 177 -13.42 -8.05 -0.45
C ALA A 177 -12.66 -7.50 -1.68
N ALA A 178 -11.42 -7.94 -1.90
CA ALA A 178 -10.62 -7.50 -3.04
C ALA A 178 -9.40 -8.40 -3.33
N TRP A 179 -8.94 -8.36 -4.57
CA TRP A 179 -7.67 -8.89 -5.05
C TRP A 179 -6.69 -7.73 -5.29
N GLU A 180 -5.70 -7.60 -4.43
CA GLU A 180 -4.66 -6.57 -4.53
C GLU A 180 -3.47 -7.10 -5.34
N VAL A 181 -3.22 -6.45 -6.48
CA VAL A 181 -2.16 -6.85 -7.42
C VAL A 181 -0.85 -6.19 -7.02
N TRP A 182 -0.02 -6.96 -6.30
CA TRP A 182 1.30 -6.58 -5.77
C TRP A 182 1.27 -5.71 -4.51
N ASN A 183 2.44 -5.46 -3.92
CA ASN A 183 2.65 -4.61 -2.75
C ASN A 183 3.75 -3.58 -3.05
N GLU A 184 3.52 -2.29 -2.79
CA GLU A 184 4.53 -1.22 -2.84
C GLU A 184 5.46 -1.27 -4.06
N GLN A 185 4.89 -1.58 -5.23
CA GLN A 185 5.58 -1.65 -6.53
C GLN A 185 6.25 -0.32 -6.92
N ASN A 186 5.89 0.77 -6.26
CA ASN A 186 6.54 2.06 -6.42
C ASN A 186 7.89 2.16 -5.70
N GLY A 187 8.28 1.16 -4.89
CA GLY A 187 9.56 1.08 -4.18
C GLY A 187 10.40 -0.14 -4.57
N ASN A 188 11.72 0.01 -4.60
CA ASN A 188 12.62 -1.04 -5.07
C ASN A 188 12.68 -2.27 -4.15
N ASN A 189 12.22 -2.17 -2.91
CA ASN A 189 12.15 -3.29 -1.97
C ASN A 189 11.18 -4.35 -2.47
N PHE A 190 10.12 -3.91 -3.14
CA PHE A 190 9.08 -4.78 -3.66
C PHE A 190 9.04 -4.83 -5.17
N TRP A 191 9.78 -3.98 -5.90
CA TRP A 191 9.95 -4.10 -7.34
C TRP A 191 11.41 -4.01 -7.76
N LYS A 192 12.02 -5.16 -8.09
CA LYS A 192 13.44 -5.22 -8.47
C LYS A 192 13.64 -5.12 -9.99
N PRO A 193 14.80 -4.61 -10.44
CA PRO A 193 15.85 -3.95 -9.64
C PRO A 193 15.45 -2.53 -9.19
N GLN A 194 14.52 -1.89 -9.91
CA GLN A 194 13.98 -0.56 -9.61
C GLN A 194 12.50 -0.50 -10.02
N PRO A 195 11.67 0.32 -9.36
CA PRO A 195 10.27 0.52 -9.72
C PRO A 195 10.08 0.80 -11.20
N ASN A 196 9.15 0.08 -11.84
CA ASN A 196 8.86 0.24 -13.26
C ASN A 196 7.35 0.29 -13.51
N VAL A 197 6.83 1.50 -13.76
CA VAL A 197 5.39 1.75 -13.95
C VAL A 197 4.85 1.07 -15.22
N THR A 198 5.65 1.01 -16.29
CA THR A 198 5.23 0.36 -17.55
C THR A 198 5.04 -1.14 -17.36
N GLN A 199 6.03 -1.81 -16.77
CA GLN A 199 5.91 -3.26 -16.50
C GLN A 199 4.75 -3.59 -15.56
N TYR A 200 4.50 -2.74 -14.56
CA TYR A 200 3.35 -2.92 -13.68
C TYR A 200 2.01 -2.66 -14.39
N ALA A 201 1.93 -1.69 -15.30
CA ALA A 201 0.75 -1.49 -16.13
C ALA A 201 0.47 -2.72 -17.02
N ASP A 202 1.50 -3.31 -17.61
CA ASP A 202 1.36 -4.54 -18.40
C ASP A 202 0.90 -5.72 -17.53
N LEU A 203 1.39 -5.81 -16.28
CA LEU A 203 0.94 -6.79 -15.29
C LEU A 203 -0.55 -6.64 -14.97
N LEU A 204 -1.02 -5.43 -14.69
CA LEU A 204 -2.44 -5.15 -14.44
C LEU A 204 -3.31 -5.50 -15.67
N LYS A 205 -2.86 -5.11 -16.87
CA LYS A 205 -3.58 -5.36 -18.13
C LYS A 205 -3.74 -6.85 -18.44
N ALA A 206 -2.80 -7.68 -18.03
CA ALA A 206 -2.93 -9.13 -18.12
C ALA A 206 -3.79 -9.71 -17.00
N THR A 207 -3.63 -9.22 -15.77
CA THR A 207 -4.23 -9.81 -14.56
C THR A 207 -5.72 -9.54 -14.44
N TYR A 208 -6.14 -8.28 -14.65
CA TYR A 208 -7.53 -7.85 -14.49
C TYR A 208 -8.52 -8.68 -15.33
N PRO A 209 -8.36 -8.81 -16.66
CA PRO A 209 -9.29 -9.59 -17.46
C PRO A 209 -9.28 -11.09 -17.10
N ALA A 210 -8.12 -11.64 -16.68
CA ALA A 210 -8.01 -13.04 -16.30
C ALA A 210 -8.82 -13.36 -15.02
N ILE A 211 -8.78 -12.46 -14.02
CA ILE A 211 -9.64 -12.57 -12.83
C ILE A 211 -11.11 -12.42 -13.22
N LYS A 212 -11.46 -11.38 -13.98
CA LYS A 212 -12.84 -11.09 -14.38
C LYS A 212 -13.49 -12.20 -15.21
N GLN A 213 -12.69 -12.98 -15.95
CA GLN A 213 -13.19 -14.10 -16.73
C GLN A 213 -13.72 -15.25 -15.86
N VAL A 214 -13.13 -15.48 -14.68
CA VAL A 214 -13.54 -16.55 -13.76
C VAL A 214 -14.50 -16.05 -12.68
N ASP A 215 -14.38 -14.77 -12.32
CA ASP A 215 -15.23 -14.09 -11.36
C ASP A 215 -15.46 -12.62 -11.80
N PRO A 216 -16.55 -12.35 -12.57
CA PRO A 216 -16.84 -11.01 -13.07
C PRO A 216 -17.09 -9.95 -11.98
N GLU A 217 -17.51 -10.38 -10.79
CA GLU A 217 -17.84 -9.49 -9.66
C GLU A 217 -16.63 -9.22 -8.75
N ALA A 218 -15.53 -9.97 -8.92
CA ALA A 218 -14.31 -9.78 -8.14
C ALA A 218 -13.78 -8.35 -8.24
N THR A 219 -13.52 -7.70 -7.11
CA THR A 219 -12.86 -6.39 -7.08
C THR A 219 -11.35 -6.56 -7.23
N VAL A 220 -10.73 -5.86 -8.18
CA VAL A 220 -9.28 -5.89 -8.43
C VAL A 220 -8.66 -4.53 -8.15
N LEU A 221 -7.61 -4.47 -7.34
CA LEU A 221 -6.96 -3.24 -6.93
C LEU A 221 -5.56 -3.10 -7.55
N VAL A 222 -5.20 -1.85 -7.85
CA VAL A 222 -3.77 -1.48 -7.86
C VAL A 222 -3.18 -1.84 -6.51
N GLY A 223 -1.98 -2.43 -6.50
CA GLY A 223 -1.24 -2.82 -5.31
C GLY A 223 -0.91 -1.64 -4.41
N GLY A 224 -0.86 -1.87 -3.11
CA GLY A 224 -0.71 -0.84 -2.09
C GLY A 224 0.49 0.06 -2.35
N LEU A 225 0.26 1.28 -2.83
CA LEU A 225 1.36 2.21 -3.09
C LEU A 225 1.92 2.72 -1.76
N SER A 226 3.24 2.69 -1.60
CA SER A 226 3.90 3.27 -0.42
C SER A 226 3.69 4.79 -0.42
N GLY A 227 3.21 5.31 0.71
CA GLY A 227 3.04 6.74 0.97
C GLY A 227 4.34 7.48 1.33
N ASP A 228 5.45 6.77 1.46
CA ASP A 228 6.73 7.37 1.86
C ASP A 228 7.22 8.42 0.86
N SER A 229 8.12 9.30 1.31
CA SER A 229 8.72 10.32 0.44
C SER A 229 10.01 9.84 -0.19
N VAL A 230 10.23 10.22 -1.46
CA VAL A 230 11.49 10.02 -2.18
C VAL A 230 12.65 10.70 -1.46
N ASP A 231 12.40 11.81 -0.76
CA ASP A 231 13.41 12.51 0.03
C ASP A 231 13.84 11.72 1.28
N LEU A 232 12.97 10.83 1.79
CA LEU A 232 13.27 9.98 2.94
C LEU A 232 13.95 8.67 2.54
N ILE A 233 13.55 8.07 1.42
CA ILE A 233 13.97 6.71 1.01
C ILE A 233 14.96 6.71 -0.17
N GLY A 234 15.17 7.88 -0.79
CA GLY A 234 16.07 8.07 -1.93
C GLY A 234 15.45 7.70 -3.27
N PRO A 235 16.25 7.65 -4.36
CA PRO A 235 15.76 7.49 -5.75
C PRO A 235 15.14 6.11 -6.05
N ASN A 236 15.09 5.24 -5.05
CA ASN A 236 14.57 3.89 -5.11
C ASN A 236 13.04 3.82 -4.89
N LEU A 237 12.38 4.97 -4.75
CA LEU A 237 10.94 5.12 -4.58
C LEU A 237 10.42 6.13 -5.61
N ILE A 238 9.24 5.86 -6.16
CA ILE A 238 8.47 6.83 -6.96
C ILE A 238 7.32 7.32 -6.09
N ASP A 239 7.15 8.64 -5.98
CA ASP A 239 6.01 9.24 -5.28
C ASP A 239 4.67 8.64 -5.79
N PRO A 240 3.75 8.26 -4.90
CA PRO A 240 2.53 7.53 -5.27
C PRO A 240 1.63 8.30 -6.24
N ARG A 241 1.59 9.65 -6.17
CA ARG A 241 0.84 10.49 -7.12
C ARG A 241 1.48 10.44 -8.50
N THR A 242 2.81 10.52 -8.55
CA THR A 242 3.56 10.40 -9.81
C THR A 242 3.40 9.00 -10.43
N TYR A 243 3.44 7.95 -9.61
CA TYR A 243 3.22 6.57 -10.05
C TYR A 243 1.82 6.41 -10.65
N LEU A 244 0.79 6.87 -9.93
CA LEU A 244 -0.62 6.77 -10.36
C LEU A 244 -0.89 7.56 -11.66
N LYS A 245 -0.37 8.79 -11.79
CA LYS A 245 -0.48 9.57 -13.05
C LYS A 245 0.12 8.82 -14.23
N LYS A 246 1.28 8.18 -14.05
CA LYS A 246 1.93 7.40 -15.10
C LYS A 246 1.12 6.16 -15.46
N LEU A 247 0.48 5.48 -14.49
CA LEU A 247 -0.42 4.35 -14.78
C LEU A 247 -1.60 4.78 -15.66
N TYR A 248 -2.26 5.89 -15.32
CA TYR A 248 -3.32 6.43 -16.16
C TYR A 248 -2.83 6.80 -17.57
N ALA A 249 -1.68 7.46 -17.68
CA ALA A 249 -1.08 7.82 -18.97
C ALA A 249 -0.72 6.59 -19.83
N LEU A 250 -0.46 5.44 -19.20
CA LEU A 250 -0.24 4.16 -19.88
C LEU A 250 -1.55 3.44 -20.26
N GLY A 251 -2.71 4.00 -19.95
CA GLY A 251 -4.01 3.39 -20.21
C GLY A 251 -4.34 2.21 -19.28
N ALA A 252 -3.81 2.21 -18.05
CA ALA A 252 -4.13 1.18 -17.07
C ALA A 252 -5.45 1.44 -16.32
N GLY A 253 -6.09 2.60 -16.51
CA GLY A 253 -7.33 2.99 -15.83
C GLY A 253 -8.45 1.95 -15.95
N ASP A 254 -8.58 1.31 -17.12
CA ASP A 254 -9.62 0.29 -17.36
C ASP A 254 -9.34 -1.07 -16.73
N TYR A 255 -8.20 -1.23 -16.04
CA TYR A 255 -7.68 -2.51 -15.56
C TYR A 255 -7.53 -2.56 -14.03
N PHE A 256 -8.33 -1.78 -13.31
CA PHE A 256 -8.53 -1.88 -11.86
C PHE A 256 -9.87 -1.23 -11.45
N ASP A 257 -10.44 -1.72 -10.34
CA ASP A 257 -11.69 -1.24 -9.75
C ASP A 257 -11.44 -0.25 -8.60
N GLY A 258 -10.21 -0.20 -8.06
CA GLY A 258 -9.80 0.73 -7.01
C GLY A 258 -8.29 0.82 -6.84
N VAL A 259 -7.83 1.73 -5.98
CA VAL A 259 -6.40 1.94 -5.71
C VAL A 259 -6.10 1.62 -4.26
N ALA A 260 -5.28 0.60 -4.00
CA ALA A 260 -4.75 0.36 -2.67
C ALA A 260 -3.60 1.34 -2.34
N TYR A 261 -3.56 1.82 -1.10
CA TYR A 261 -2.59 2.82 -0.66
C TYR A 261 -2.20 2.67 0.81
N HIS A 262 -0.94 2.95 1.12
CA HIS A 262 -0.39 2.89 2.47
C HIS A 262 -0.03 4.31 2.97
N PRO A 263 -0.98 5.06 3.57
CA PRO A 263 -0.81 6.46 3.98
C PRO A 263 0.02 6.61 5.28
N TYR A 264 1.17 5.95 5.41
CA TYR A 264 2.03 6.11 6.58
C TYR A 264 2.49 7.57 6.74
N ILE A 265 2.68 7.99 8.00
CA ILE A 265 3.06 9.35 8.37
C ILE A 265 4.49 9.31 8.90
N ALA A 266 5.46 9.46 8.00
CA ALA A 266 6.87 9.26 8.32
C ALA A 266 7.46 10.33 9.26
N ASP A 267 6.80 11.49 9.39
CA ASP A 267 7.17 12.54 10.35
C ASP A 267 6.40 12.45 11.69
N TYR A 268 5.55 11.41 11.84
CA TYR A 268 4.66 11.23 12.99
C TYR A 268 3.75 12.45 13.24
N GLY A 269 3.50 13.26 12.22
CA GLY A 269 2.49 14.31 12.25
C GLY A 269 1.08 13.76 12.44
N LEU A 270 0.13 14.67 12.63
CA LEU A 270 -1.28 14.30 12.55
C LEU A 270 -1.68 14.12 11.08
N PRO A 271 -2.63 13.22 10.76
CA PRO A 271 -3.21 13.06 9.41
C PRO A 271 -3.61 14.39 8.76
N ASP A 272 -4.12 15.36 9.55
CA ASP A 272 -4.55 16.69 9.11
C ASP A 272 -3.41 17.71 8.93
N LYS A 273 -2.20 17.41 9.39
CA LYS A 273 -1.00 18.23 9.20
C LYS A 273 -0.38 17.91 7.85
N ARG A 274 -0.78 18.70 6.85
CA ARG A 274 -0.53 18.55 5.41
C ARG A 274 0.92 18.84 4.98
N GLY A 275 1.90 18.21 5.63
CA GLY A 275 3.29 18.21 5.18
C GLY A 275 3.49 17.29 3.99
N GLU A 276 4.54 17.55 3.20
CA GLU A 276 4.94 16.72 2.05
C GLU A 276 5.22 15.24 2.41
N TYR A 277 5.58 14.98 3.67
CA TYR A 277 5.88 13.66 4.22
C TYR A 277 4.67 12.91 4.77
N ASN A 278 3.49 13.53 4.75
CA ASN A 278 2.27 12.94 5.28
C ASN A 278 1.53 12.15 4.18
N GLY A 279 1.44 10.83 4.35
CA GLY A 279 0.74 9.95 3.42
C GLY A 279 -0.73 10.33 3.21
N TRP A 280 -1.43 10.83 4.23
CA TRP A 280 -2.81 11.30 4.14
C TRP A 280 -2.94 12.55 3.28
N ALA A 281 -1.98 13.47 3.36
CA ALA A 281 -1.93 14.64 2.49
C ALA A 281 -1.77 14.22 1.02
N LYS A 282 -0.88 13.25 0.72
CA LYS A 282 -0.75 12.72 -0.65
C LYS A 282 -2.03 12.05 -1.14
N MET A 283 -2.83 11.48 -0.24
CA MET A 283 -4.13 10.86 -0.57
C MET A 283 -5.21 11.90 -0.89
N ALA A 284 -5.33 12.95 -0.06
CA ALA A 284 -6.54 13.77 0.05
C ALA A 284 -6.31 15.30 0.11
N ASP A 285 -5.09 15.81 -0.09
CA ASP A 285 -4.84 17.24 0.02
C ASP A 285 -5.59 18.07 -1.04
N ARG A 286 -5.77 19.36 -0.74
CA ARG A 286 -6.47 20.36 -1.56
C ARG A 286 -5.72 20.69 -2.86
N GLY A 287 -4.41 20.42 -2.92
CA GLY A 287 -3.61 20.48 -4.15
C GLY A 287 -3.73 19.21 -5.00
N GLU A 288 -2.63 18.82 -5.64
CA GLU A 288 -2.57 17.53 -6.33
C GLU A 288 -2.42 16.38 -5.31
N SER A 289 -3.46 15.54 -5.25
CA SER A 289 -3.57 14.34 -4.43
C SER A 289 -3.96 13.12 -5.28
N MET A 290 -3.77 11.92 -4.74
CA MET A 290 -4.19 10.68 -5.41
C MET A 290 -5.67 10.72 -5.78
N ARG A 291 -6.53 11.18 -4.86
CA ARG A 291 -7.96 11.33 -5.15
C ARG A 291 -8.21 12.29 -6.32
N SER A 292 -7.56 13.45 -6.33
CA SER A 292 -7.72 14.43 -7.43
C SER A 292 -7.26 13.85 -8.78
N ILE A 293 -6.22 13.02 -8.80
CA ILE A 293 -5.71 12.36 -10.00
C ILE A 293 -6.73 11.33 -10.51
N MET A 294 -7.33 10.51 -9.63
CA MET A 294 -8.40 9.58 -10.03
C MET A 294 -9.59 10.32 -10.65
N VAL A 295 -10.05 11.38 -9.99
CA VAL A 295 -11.17 12.21 -10.48
C VAL A 295 -10.84 12.83 -11.84
N ALA A 296 -9.64 13.38 -12.02
CA ALA A 296 -9.21 13.99 -13.28
C ALA A 296 -9.11 12.98 -14.45
N ASN A 297 -9.02 11.67 -14.16
CA ASN A 297 -9.00 10.60 -15.16
C ASN A 297 -10.36 9.90 -15.31
N GLY A 298 -11.44 10.46 -14.76
CA GLY A 298 -12.80 9.93 -14.90
C GLY A 298 -13.21 8.89 -13.85
N ASP A 299 -12.30 8.52 -12.94
CA ASP A 299 -12.50 7.46 -11.94
C ASP A 299 -13.00 7.99 -10.60
N ALA A 300 -13.87 9.01 -10.62
CA ALA A 300 -14.48 9.55 -9.41
C ALA A 300 -15.37 8.53 -8.68
N ASN A 301 -15.85 7.51 -9.38
CA ASN A 301 -16.65 6.40 -8.87
C ASN A 301 -15.82 5.25 -8.27
N LYS A 302 -14.49 5.26 -8.45
CA LYS A 302 -13.59 4.27 -7.84
C LYS A 302 -13.09 4.77 -6.49
N ASP A 303 -12.85 3.84 -5.58
CA ASP A 303 -12.41 4.15 -4.23
C ASP A 303 -10.90 4.02 -4.05
N ILE A 304 -10.40 4.68 -3.01
CA ILE A 304 -9.10 4.39 -2.42
C ILE A 304 -9.30 3.39 -1.28
N TRP A 305 -8.46 2.36 -1.23
CA TRP A 305 -8.45 1.32 -0.21
C TRP A 305 -7.21 1.52 0.67
N ILE A 306 -7.40 1.79 1.96
CA ILE A 306 -6.26 1.89 2.90
C ILE A 306 -5.96 0.47 3.37
N THR A 307 -5.08 -0.21 2.62
CA THR A 307 -4.75 -1.62 2.83
C THR A 307 -3.69 -1.84 3.90
N GLU A 308 -2.97 -0.78 4.28
CA GLU A 308 -2.13 -0.75 5.47
C GLU A 308 -2.02 0.68 6.02
N PHE A 309 -2.19 0.83 7.32
CA PHE A 309 -1.79 2.01 8.06
C PHE A 309 -1.45 1.63 9.50
N GLY A 310 -0.49 2.33 10.10
CA GLY A 310 -0.15 2.10 11.49
C GLY A 310 0.81 3.15 12.03
N VAL A 311 1.01 3.12 13.35
CA VAL A 311 2.02 3.95 14.03
C VAL A 311 2.73 3.10 15.09
N PRO A 312 4.07 2.97 15.05
CA PRO A 312 4.82 2.13 15.98
C PRO A 312 4.93 2.75 17.38
N THR A 313 4.88 1.92 18.42
CA THR A 313 4.98 2.34 19.83
C THR A 313 6.25 1.90 20.55
N GLY A 314 7.22 1.38 19.81
CA GLY A 314 8.52 0.96 20.32
C GLY A 314 9.56 1.10 19.21
N GLY A 315 10.81 1.32 19.58
CA GLY A 315 11.89 1.62 18.65
C GLY A 315 13.20 1.90 19.40
N SER A 316 14.27 2.15 18.66
CA SER A 316 15.60 2.44 19.20
C SER A 316 15.91 3.94 19.29
N GLY A 317 15.14 4.75 18.56
CA GLY A 317 15.26 6.20 18.50
C GLY A 317 14.47 6.90 19.62
N PRO A 318 14.45 8.24 19.57
CA PRO A 318 13.64 9.05 20.48
C PRO A 318 12.14 8.75 20.34
N VAL A 319 11.43 8.72 21.48
CA VAL A 319 9.98 8.59 21.51
C VAL A 319 9.30 9.95 21.33
N VAL A 320 8.25 10.00 20.51
CA VAL A 320 7.35 11.16 20.44
C VAL A 320 6.34 11.08 21.59
N THR A 321 6.44 12.01 22.55
CA THR A 321 5.48 12.18 23.66
C THR A 321 4.51 13.34 23.42
N ASP A 322 4.88 14.28 22.55
CA ASP A 322 4.08 15.45 22.17
C ASP A 322 4.23 15.73 20.67
N LEU A 323 3.08 15.80 19.98
CA LEU A 323 2.97 16.08 18.55
C LEU A 323 3.22 17.55 18.19
N SER A 324 3.31 18.45 19.17
CA SER A 324 3.63 19.86 18.97
C SER A 324 5.12 20.08 18.68
N ASN A 325 5.98 19.20 19.20
CA ASN A 325 7.43 19.30 19.09
C ASN A 325 8.08 17.90 19.07
N PRO A 326 7.86 17.12 18.00
CA PRO A 326 8.42 15.78 17.90
C PRO A 326 9.96 15.84 17.84
N PRO A 327 10.67 14.97 18.58
CA PRO A 327 12.13 14.93 18.51
C PRO A 327 12.60 14.54 17.11
N ALA A 328 13.72 15.14 16.67
CA ALA A 328 14.34 14.75 15.42
C ALA A 328 14.74 13.26 15.44
N LYS A 329 14.52 12.57 14.32
CA LYS A 329 14.80 11.12 14.17
C LYS A 329 14.02 10.22 15.12
N ALA A 330 12.87 10.67 15.61
CA ALA A 330 11.95 9.77 16.29
C ALA A 330 11.59 8.58 15.40
N ASP A 331 11.44 7.40 15.99
CA ASP A 331 11.03 6.19 15.27
C ASP A 331 9.77 5.53 15.89
N HIS A 332 9.23 6.09 16.97
CA HIS A 332 8.01 5.63 17.61
C HIS A 332 7.34 6.69 18.49
N VAL A 333 6.10 6.43 18.87
CA VAL A 333 5.25 7.29 19.73
C VAL A 333 4.90 6.57 21.04
N THR A 334 4.40 7.30 22.05
CA THR A 334 3.77 6.63 23.20
C THR A 334 2.42 6.00 22.83
N LEU A 335 1.91 5.10 23.66
CA LEU A 335 0.58 4.50 23.48
C LEU A 335 -0.53 5.55 23.40
N GLU A 336 -0.42 6.62 24.18
CA GLU A 336 -1.39 7.73 24.21
C GLU A 336 -1.31 8.57 22.92
N VAL A 337 -0.10 8.82 22.42
CA VAL A 337 0.10 9.55 21.16
C VAL A 337 -0.39 8.71 19.97
N GLN A 338 -0.17 7.38 19.99
CA GLN A 338 -0.73 6.46 18.99
C GLN A 338 -2.27 6.59 18.94
N ALA A 339 -2.94 6.55 20.09
CA ALA A 339 -4.40 6.70 20.15
C ALA A 339 -4.88 8.06 19.60
N LYS A 340 -4.14 9.15 19.86
CA LYS A 340 -4.45 10.48 19.30
C LYS A 340 -4.33 10.52 17.79
N ILE A 341 -3.29 9.92 17.21
CA ILE A 341 -3.12 9.85 15.75
C ILE A 341 -4.25 9.02 15.13
N VAL A 342 -4.63 7.91 15.76
CA VAL A 342 -5.74 7.07 15.29
C VAL A 342 -7.08 7.80 15.37
N GLN A 343 -7.32 8.59 16.43
CA GLN A 343 -8.52 9.42 16.52
C GLN A 343 -8.60 10.41 15.37
N ALA A 344 -7.51 11.12 15.07
CA ALA A 344 -7.46 12.05 13.95
C ALA A 344 -7.67 11.35 12.59
N ALA A 345 -7.14 10.14 12.41
CA ALA A 345 -7.36 9.36 11.20
C ALA A 345 -8.84 8.96 11.03
N VAL A 346 -9.50 8.52 12.11
CA VAL A 346 -10.94 8.21 12.11
C VAL A 346 -11.79 9.45 11.81
N ASP A 347 -11.44 10.58 12.40
CA ASP A 347 -12.16 11.84 12.17
C ASP A 347 -12.04 12.28 10.69
N ASP A 348 -10.85 12.16 10.09
CA ASP A 348 -10.62 12.45 8.67
C ASP A 348 -11.40 11.50 7.76
N LEU A 349 -11.45 10.19 8.06
CA LEU A 349 -12.20 9.20 7.28
C LEU A 349 -13.68 9.54 7.16
N SER A 350 -14.28 10.14 8.20
CA SER A 350 -15.69 10.57 8.17
C SER A 350 -15.99 11.59 7.06
N GLN A 351 -14.96 12.29 6.56
CA GLN A 351 -15.05 13.31 5.51
C GLN A 351 -14.61 12.78 4.14
N MET A 352 -14.29 11.48 4.03
CA MET A 352 -13.74 10.85 2.82
C MET A 352 -14.64 9.69 2.35
N PRO A 353 -15.82 9.96 1.76
CA PRO A 353 -16.77 8.93 1.34
C PRO A 353 -16.26 8.03 0.19
N TRP A 354 -15.10 8.37 -0.37
CA TRP A 354 -14.40 7.64 -1.43
C TRP A 354 -13.27 6.75 -0.88
N VAL A 355 -13.12 6.65 0.44
CA VAL A 355 -12.28 5.63 1.08
C VAL A 355 -13.15 4.41 1.37
N ARG A 356 -12.73 3.25 0.89
CA ARG A 356 -13.51 2.01 1.01
C ARG A 356 -13.30 1.31 2.34
N ASN A 357 -12.06 1.22 2.78
CA ASN A 357 -11.68 0.53 4.01
C ASN A 357 -10.48 1.19 4.70
N PHE A 358 -10.24 0.78 5.94
CA PHE A 358 -9.11 1.15 6.76
C PHE A 358 -8.55 -0.08 7.47
N LEU A 359 -7.41 -0.58 7.00
CA LEU A 359 -6.75 -1.75 7.55
C LEU A 359 -5.55 -1.37 8.41
N TRP A 360 -5.62 -1.70 9.69
CA TRP A 360 -4.53 -1.44 10.62
C TRP A 360 -3.40 -2.47 10.49
N HIS A 361 -2.18 -2.02 10.28
CA HIS A 361 -0.96 -2.80 10.45
C HIS A 361 -0.52 -2.63 11.91
N THR A 362 -0.56 -3.66 12.76
CA THR A 362 -0.96 -5.06 12.52
C THR A 362 -1.58 -5.71 13.76
N TYR A 363 -1.72 -7.04 13.84
CA TYR A 363 -2.37 -7.75 14.94
C TYR A 363 -1.69 -7.52 16.30
N LYS A 364 -0.46 -7.98 16.50
CA LYS A 364 0.20 -7.98 17.82
C LYS A 364 1.67 -7.58 17.68
N ASP A 365 2.17 -6.86 18.68
CA ASP A 365 3.61 -6.56 18.78
C ASP A 365 4.42 -7.86 18.85
N ASP A 366 5.58 -7.85 18.19
CA ASP A 366 6.48 -9.00 18.11
C ASP A 366 7.80 -8.75 18.87
N THR A 367 8.32 -9.83 19.45
CA THR A 367 9.60 -9.89 20.15
C THR A 367 10.82 -9.94 19.24
N THR A 368 10.64 -10.29 17.96
CA THR A 368 11.75 -10.66 17.08
C THR A 368 12.78 -9.54 16.93
N PHE A 369 12.41 -8.29 17.21
CA PHE A 369 13.33 -7.16 17.33
C PHE A 369 12.77 -6.09 18.28
N THR A 370 13.02 -6.19 19.59
CA THR A 370 12.52 -5.23 20.59
C THR A 370 12.99 -3.78 20.38
N THR A 371 13.99 -3.56 19.53
CA THR A 371 14.53 -2.24 19.14
C THR A 371 14.14 -1.81 17.72
N TYR A 372 13.42 -2.65 16.96
CA TYR A 372 12.97 -2.33 15.61
C TYR A 372 11.54 -1.81 15.65
N TRP A 373 11.33 -0.61 15.11
CA TRP A 373 10.02 0.03 15.07
C TRP A 373 8.94 -0.82 14.39
N GLY A 374 9.32 -1.57 13.35
CA GLY A 374 8.42 -2.48 12.63
C GLY A 374 7.83 -3.60 13.48
N ALA A 375 8.34 -3.87 14.68
CA ALA A 375 7.80 -4.88 15.58
C ALA A 375 6.72 -4.36 16.54
N SER A 376 6.46 -3.04 16.55
CA SER A 376 5.65 -2.38 17.60
C SER A 376 4.36 -1.73 17.07
N PHE A 377 3.80 -2.27 16.00
CA PHE A 377 2.58 -1.80 15.33
C PHE A 377 1.29 -2.47 15.82
N GLY A 378 1.37 -3.48 16.67
CA GLY A 378 0.24 -4.30 17.05
C GLY A 378 -0.94 -3.53 17.64
N ILE A 379 -2.16 -3.99 17.38
CA ILE A 379 -3.37 -3.65 18.15
C ILE A 379 -3.22 -4.15 19.59
N TRP A 380 -2.61 -5.32 19.77
CA TRP A 380 -2.25 -5.88 21.06
C TRP A 380 -0.76 -5.73 21.33
N GLN A 381 -0.43 -5.40 22.57
CA GLN A 381 0.94 -5.40 23.07
C GLN A 381 1.50 -6.83 23.12
N LEU A 382 2.79 -6.95 23.34
CA LEU A 382 3.49 -8.23 23.43
C LEU A 382 2.89 -9.17 24.50
N ASP A 383 2.49 -8.62 25.66
CA ASP A 383 1.86 -9.37 26.75
C ASP A 383 0.38 -9.72 26.47
N GLY A 384 -0.17 -9.29 25.33
CA GLY A 384 -1.55 -9.52 24.92
C GLY A 384 -2.53 -8.47 25.41
N LYS A 385 -2.10 -7.44 26.17
CA LYS A 385 -2.98 -6.33 26.54
C LYS A 385 -3.34 -5.51 25.30
N PRO A 386 -4.61 -5.09 25.13
CA PRO A 386 -4.97 -4.18 24.04
C PRO A 386 -4.26 -2.83 24.22
N LYS A 387 -3.89 -2.19 23.12
CA LYS A 387 -3.41 -0.80 23.13
C LYS A 387 -4.60 0.18 23.18
N PRO A 388 -4.43 1.39 23.75
CA PRO A 388 -5.52 2.38 23.86
C PRO A 388 -6.16 2.75 22.52
N MET A 389 -5.41 2.71 21.41
CA MET A 389 -5.95 2.93 20.06
C MET A 389 -7.10 1.98 19.68
N LEU A 390 -7.19 0.79 20.30
CA LEU A 390 -8.24 -0.16 19.98
C LEU A 390 -9.61 0.37 20.38
N GLU A 391 -9.70 1.07 21.51
CA GLU A 391 -10.94 1.67 21.98
C GLU A 391 -11.46 2.73 21.00
N VAL A 392 -10.54 3.53 20.42
CA VAL A 392 -10.85 4.52 19.39
C VAL A 392 -11.45 3.86 18.15
N LEU A 393 -10.81 2.80 17.64
CA LEU A 393 -11.32 2.06 16.47
C LEU A 393 -12.67 1.39 16.77
N GLN A 394 -12.83 0.82 17.96
CA GLN A 394 -14.07 0.19 18.39
C GLN A 394 -15.24 1.18 18.46
N GLU A 395 -14.98 2.40 18.94
CA GLU A 395 -15.99 3.46 18.94
C GLU A 395 -16.37 3.88 17.52
N ALA A 396 -15.39 4.03 16.63
CA ALA A 396 -15.64 4.33 15.21
C ALA A 396 -16.53 3.26 14.54
N MET A 397 -16.20 1.98 14.76
CA MET A 397 -16.97 0.85 14.23
C MET A 397 -18.40 0.81 14.78
N ARG A 398 -18.60 1.12 16.07
CA ARG A 398 -19.96 1.18 16.67
C ARG A 398 -20.81 2.29 16.06
N LYS A 399 -20.25 3.48 15.84
CA LYS A 399 -20.96 4.63 15.25
C LYS A 399 -21.50 4.32 13.85
N GLN A 400 -20.70 3.68 13.01
CA GLN A 400 -21.13 3.27 11.66
C GLN A 400 -22.30 2.29 11.68
N VAL A 401 -22.32 1.33 12.62
CA VAL A 401 -23.44 0.38 12.77
C VAL A 401 -24.72 1.13 13.15
N THR A 402 -24.65 2.10 14.05
CA THR A 402 -25.83 2.87 14.47
C THR A 402 -26.38 3.76 13.36
N GLU A 403 -25.51 4.38 12.55
CA GLU A 403 -25.92 5.20 11.42
C GLU A 403 -26.59 4.38 10.32
N THR A 404 -26.07 3.17 10.05
CA THR A 404 -26.63 2.26 9.04
C THR A 404 -27.98 1.65 9.47
N ALA A 405 -28.22 1.49 10.77
CA ALA A 405 -29.47 0.94 11.30
C ALA A 405 -30.61 1.97 11.40
N GLY A 406 -30.30 3.27 11.32
CA GLY A 406 -31.26 4.37 11.41
C GLY A 406 -31.71 4.96 10.07
N SER A 407 -31.03 4.61 8.97
CA SER A 407 -31.40 4.91 7.57
C SER A 407 -32.25 3.79 6.97
#